data_AF-A0A0R3TUV8-F1
#
_entry.id   AF-A0A0R3TUV8-F1
#
_cell.length_a   1.000
_cell.length_b   1.000
_cell.length_c   1.000
_cell.angle_alpha   90.00
_cell.angle_beta   90.00
_cell.angle_gamma   90.00
#
_symmetry.space_group_name_H-M   'P 1'
#
loop_
_entity.id
_entity.type
_entity.pdbx_description
1 polymer ?
#
loop_
_entity_poly.entity_id
_entity_poly.type
_entity_poly.pdbx_seq_one_letter_code
_entity_poly.pdbx_strand_id
1 'polypeptide(L)'
;MSSVVIVVASLVTAPLPPSYTRRLIFSDRHVVFDPLLDAPKMTIVSQEEKEEWIAEGEAEKPVLPCWKKALNWMCGVEGMQDEREPVFTEEEAEELVELKAKEMSIEEDPKQRIVVNVAASIALLITIFFWAFFA
;
A
#
# COMPACT_ATOMS: atom_id res chain seq x y z
N MET A 1 3.12 24.51 -10.48
CA MET A 1 1.69 24.13 -10.41
C MET A 1 1.46 22.94 -9.48
N SER A 2 2.33 21.93 -9.45
CA SER A 2 2.14 20.74 -8.60
C SER A 2 2.12 21.02 -7.09
N SER A 3 2.88 22.01 -6.61
CA SER A 3 2.93 22.35 -5.17
C SER A 3 1.59 22.84 -4.60
N VAL A 4 0.85 23.64 -5.37
CA VAL A 4 -0.46 24.15 -4.94
C VAL A 4 -1.47 23.01 -4.85
N VAL A 5 -1.46 22.09 -5.82
CA VAL A 5 -2.33 20.91 -5.82
C VAL A 5 -2.03 20.02 -4.62
N ILE A 6 -0.75 19.80 -4.29
CA ILE A 6 -0.35 19.01 -3.12
C ILE A 6 -0.84 19.67 -1.83
N VAL A 7 -0.62 20.97 -1.65
CA VAL A 7 -1.05 21.69 -0.44
C VAL A 7 -2.58 21.64 -0.29
N VAL A 8 -3.33 21.87 -1.37
CA VAL A 8 -4.79 21.78 -1.34
C VAL A 8 -5.25 20.37 -1.02
N ALA A 9 -4.68 19.35 -1.65
CA ALA A 9 -5.02 17.95 -1.37
C ALA A 9 -4.76 17.62 0.12
N SER A 10 -3.58 17.96 0.65
CA SER A 10 -3.21 17.71 2.05
C SER A 10 -4.10 18.41 3.07
N LEU A 11 -4.63 19.61 2.74
CA LEU A 11 -5.54 20.35 3.63
C LEU A 11 -6.99 19.84 3.55
N VAL A 12 -7.40 19.25 2.42
CA VAL A 12 -8.75 18.74 2.22
C VAL A 12 -8.88 17.29 2.68
N THR A 13 -7.81 16.49 2.61
CA THR A 13 -7.78 15.13 3.14
C THR A 13 -7.74 15.16 4.66
N ALA A 14 -8.65 14.43 5.31
CA ALA A 14 -8.61 14.27 6.75
C ALA A 14 -7.25 13.69 7.19
N PRO A 15 -6.66 14.20 8.29
CA PRO A 15 -5.41 13.65 8.80
C PRO A 15 -5.62 12.20 9.23
N LEU A 16 -4.61 11.35 8.98
CA LEU A 16 -4.65 9.97 9.43
C LEU A 16 -4.75 9.90 10.97
N PRO A 17 -5.49 8.92 11.53
CA PRO A 17 -5.57 8.74 12.97
C PRO A 17 -4.19 8.49 13.60
N PRO A 18 -3.91 9.02 14.81
CA PRO A 18 -2.63 8.82 15.50
C PRO A 18 -2.25 7.36 15.71
N SER A 19 -3.24 6.47 15.84
CA SER A 19 -3.03 5.03 15.99
C SER A 19 -2.27 4.40 14.81
N TYR A 20 -2.38 4.97 13.61
CA TYR A 20 -1.72 4.47 12.41
C TYR A 20 -0.41 5.19 12.10
N THR A 21 -0.12 6.33 12.75
CA THR A 21 1.07 7.15 12.47
C THR A 21 2.11 7.12 13.58
N ARG A 22 1.78 6.51 14.73
CA ARG A 22 2.69 6.33 15.86
C ARG A 22 3.99 5.66 15.38
N ARG A 23 5.12 6.25 15.77
CA ARG A 23 6.50 5.82 15.41
C ARG A 23 6.86 5.87 13.91
N LEU A 24 5.92 6.23 13.01
CA LEU A 24 6.20 6.51 11.60
C LEU A 24 6.67 7.94 11.37
N ILE A 25 6.25 8.87 12.23
CA ILE A 25 6.68 10.27 12.18
C ILE A 25 7.97 10.50 12.96
N PHE A 26 8.79 11.43 12.48
CA PHE A 26 10.11 11.71 13.05
C PHE A 26 10.06 12.10 14.54
N SER A 27 8.99 12.76 14.99
CA SER A 27 8.79 13.14 16.40
C SER A 27 8.71 11.93 17.33
N ASP A 28 8.24 10.79 16.83
CA ASP A 28 7.91 9.62 17.65
C ASP A 28 9.03 8.57 17.65
N ARG A 29 10.19 8.88 17.05
CA ARG A 29 11.31 7.95 16.86
C ARG A 29 11.87 7.36 18.16
N HIS A 30 11.67 8.04 19.30
CA HIS A 30 12.16 7.62 20.62
C HIS A 30 11.05 7.08 21.53
N VAL A 31 9.82 7.02 21.02
CA VAL A 31 8.68 6.46 21.77
C VAL A 31 8.88 4.96 21.94
N VAL A 32 8.66 4.48 23.17
CA VAL A 32 8.76 3.06 23.53
C VAL A 32 7.70 2.27 22.76
N PHE A 33 8.10 1.10 22.26
CA PHE A 33 7.22 0.17 21.57
C PHE A 33 6.10 -0.30 22.50
N ASP A 34 4.87 -0.13 22.05
CA ASP A 34 3.65 -0.54 22.73
C ASP A 34 2.99 -1.67 21.93
N PRO A 35 2.99 -2.92 22.43
CA PRO A 35 2.44 -4.06 21.70
C PRO A 35 0.97 -3.90 21.29
N LEU A 36 0.18 -3.10 22.02
CA LEU A 36 -1.25 -2.94 21.71
C LEU A 36 -1.48 -1.97 20.55
N LEU A 37 -0.55 -1.03 20.33
CA LEU A 37 -0.72 0.06 19.36
C LEU A 37 0.25 -0.05 18.18
N ASP A 38 1.43 -0.61 18.37
CA ASP A 38 2.50 -0.68 17.37
C ASP A 38 2.66 -2.07 16.73
N ALA A 39 2.07 -3.12 17.31
CA ALA A 39 2.13 -4.45 16.71
C ALA A 39 1.22 -4.52 15.47
N PRO A 40 1.57 -5.36 14.46
CA PRO A 40 0.66 -5.62 13.35
C PRO A 40 -0.66 -6.17 13.88
N LYS A 41 -1.76 -5.47 13.58
CA LYS A 41 -3.10 -5.98 13.88
C LYS A 41 -3.43 -7.08 12.87
N MET A 42 -3.26 -8.33 13.29
CA MET A 42 -3.69 -9.51 12.53
C MET A 42 -4.74 -10.20 13.37
N THR A 43 -6.01 -10.04 13.00
CA THR A 43 -7.12 -10.76 13.62
C THR A 43 -7.27 -12.11 12.94
N ILE A 44 -6.83 -13.16 13.64
CA ILE A 44 -6.93 -14.53 13.18
C ILE A 44 -8.29 -15.09 13.62
N VAL A 45 -9.08 -15.55 12.66
CA VAL A 45 -10.43 -16.08 12.86
C VAL A 45 -10.58 -17.42 12.16
N SER A 46 -11.61 -18.18 12.52
CA SER A 46 -11.95 -19.42 11.81
C SER A 46 -12.45 -19.12 10.39
N GLN A 47 -12.44 -20.14 9.52
CA GLN A 47 -12.89 -19.98 8.13
C GLN A 47 -14.36 -19.54 8.05
N GLU A 48 -15.22 -20.06 8.93
CA GLU A 48 -16.64 -19.71 9.01
C GLU A 48 -16.82 -18.23 9.40
N GLU A 49 -16.12 -17.77 10.44
CA GLU A 49 -16.16 -16.36 10.87
C GLU A 49 -15.62 -15.41 9.80
N LYS A 50 -14.65 -15.85 9.00
CA LYS A 50 -14.14 -15.06 7.87
C LYS A 50 -15.17 -14.91 6.76
N GLU A 51 -15.89 -15.98 6.42
CA GLU A 51 -16.95 -15.94 5.42
C GLU A 51 -18.10 -15.02 5.87
N GLU A 52 -18.46 -15.07 7.15
CA GLU A 52 -19.44 -14.14 7.74
C GLU A 52 -18.94 -12.68 7.68
N TRP A 53 -17.68 -12.43 8.03
CA TRP A 53 -17.07 -11.09 7.94
C TRP A 53 -17.09 -10.52 6.52
N ILE A 54 -16.80 -11.34 5.51
CA ILE A 54 -16.84 -10.92 4.10
C ILE A 54 -18.29 -10.64 3.67
N ALA A 55 -19.25 -11.44 4.11
CA ALA A 55 -20.65 -11.26 3.77
C ALA A 55 -21.22 -9.96 4.38
N GLU A 56 -20.91 -9.68 5.65
CA GLU A 56 -21.23 -8.40 6.30
C GLU A 56 -20.48 -7.24 5.63
N GLY A 57 -19.21 -7.50 5.28
CA GLY A 57 -18.34 -6.79 4.35
C GLY A 57 -19.10 -6.19 3.17
N GLU A 58 -19.66 -7.08 2.36
CA GLU A 58 -20.34 -6.76 1.12
C GLU A 58 -21.70 -6.09 1.31
N ALA A 59 -22.43 -6.45 2.37
CA ALA A 59 -23.74 -5.88 2.67
C ALA A 59 -23.65 -4.39 3.07
N GLU A 60 -22.58 -3.99 3.75
CA GLU A 60 -22.40 -2.62 4.25
C GLU A 60 -21.73 -1.68 3.25
N LYS A 61 -21.24 -2.18 2.11
CA LYS A 61 -20.50 -1.38 1.13
C LYS A 61 -21.37 -0.22 0.59
N PRO A 62 -20.87 1.03 0.66
CA PRO A 62 -21.63 2.17 0.16
C PRO A 62 -21.74 2.11 -1.37
N VAL A 63 -22.94 2.35 -1.90
CA VAL A 63 -23.15 2.45 -3.35
C VAL A 63 -22.53 3.76 -3.86
N LEU A 64 -21.35 3.64 -4.47
CA LEU A 64 -20.63 4.78 -5.03
C LEU A 64 -21.20 5.20 -6.41
N PRO A 65 -21.33 6.51 -6.68
CA PRO A 65 -21.62 7.02 -8.01
C PRO A 65 -20.59 6.55 -9.07
N CYS A 66 -21.03 6.37 -10.31
CA CYS A 66 -20.19 5.86 -11.41
C CYS A 66 -18.87 6.65 -11.61
N TRP A 67 -18.92 7.98 -11.51
CA TRP A 67 -17.72 8.82 -11.63
C TRP A 67 -16.69 8.58 -10.51
N LYS A 68 -17.14 8.37 -9.27
CA LYS A 68 -16.25 7.99 -8.15
C LYS A 68 -15.69 6.59 -8.35
N LYS A 69 -16.47 5.65 -8.88
CA LYS A 69 -15.99 4.30 -9.21
C LYS A 69 -14.90 4.34 -10.29
N ALA A 70 -15.07 5.17 -11.33
CA ALA A 70 -14.05 5.36 -12.35
C ALA A 70 -12.77 6.00 -11.80
N LEU A 71 -12.89 7.00 -10.91
CA LEU A 71 -11.75 7.60 -10.22
C LEU A 71 -11.03 6.60 -9.31
N ASN A 72 -11.77 5.84 -8.50
CA ASN A 72 -11.20 4.84 -7.61
C ASN A 72 -10.49 3.74 -8.40
N TRP A 73 -11.07 3.29 -9.52
CA TRP A 73 -10.46 2.31 -10.42
C TRP A 73 -9.18 2.86 -11.08
N MET A 74 -9.20 4.11 -11.54
CA MET A 74 -8.01 4.76 -12.09
C MET A 74 -6.90 4.91 -11.03
N CYS A 75 -7.26 5.10 -9.76
CA CYS A 75 -6.33 5.21 -8.64
C CYS A 75 -5.95 3.87 -7.99
N GLY A 76 -6.56 2.74 -8.40
CA GLY A 76 -6.32 1.41 -7.81
C GLY A 76 -6.83 1.24 -6.37
N VAL A 77 -7.85 2.00 -5.96
CA VAL A 77 -8.41 1.98 -4.60
C VAL A 77 -9.84 1.44 -4.55
N GLU A 78 -10.27 0.75 -5.60
CA GLU A 78 -11.60 0.16 -5.68
C GLU A 78 -11.90 -0.86 -4.57
N GLY A 79 -10.87 -1.55 -4.06
CA GLY A 79 -10.97 -2.53 -2.98
C GLY A 79 -11.00 -1.93 -1.57
N MET A 80 -10.63 -0.65 -1.41
CA MET A 80 -10.52 0.02 -0.09
C MET A 80 -11.83 0.67 0.36
N GLN A 81 -12.97 0.10 -0.05
CA GLN A 81 -14.30 0.64 0.30
C GLN A 81 -14.80 0.15 1.66
N ASP A 82 -14.20 -0.91 2.19
CA ASP A 82 -14.49 -1.40 3.52
C ASP A 82 -13.62 -0.65 4.53
N GLU A 83 -14.24 -0.02 5.51
CA GLU A 83 -13.53 0.66 6.62
C GLU A 83 -13.10 -0.34 7.70
N ARG A 84 -13.60 -1.57 7.66
CA ARG A 84 -13.26 -2.63 8.60
C ARG A 84 -11.85 -3.18 8.39
N GLU A 85 -11.22 -3.60 9.48
CA GLU A 85 -9.93 -4.27 9.42
C GLU A 85 -10.09 -5.68 8.79
N PRO A 86 -9.18 -6.11 7.91
CA PRO A 86 -9.26 -7.43 7.30
C PRO A 86 -8.98 -8.53 8.34
N VAL A 87 -9.78 -9.60 8.29
CA VAL A 87 -9.58 -10.81 9.09
C VAL A 87 -8.91 -11.90 8.26
N PHE A 88 -8.08 -12.72 8.88
CA PHE A 88 -7.27 -13.75 8.22
C PHE A 88 -7.51 -15.11 8.87
N THR A 89 -7.41 -16.18 8.10
CA THR A 89 -7.29 -17.54 8.67
C THR A 89 -5.87 -17.78 9.15
N GLU A 90 -5.64 -18.83 9.95
CA GLU A 90 -4.29 -19.20 10.41
C GLU A 90 -3.33 -19.44 9.23
N GLU A 91 -3.76 -20.22 8.24
CA GLU A 91 -2.97 -20.53 7.04
C GLU A 91 -2.61 -19.26 6.24
N GLU A 92 -3.56 -18.36 6.04
CA GLU A 92 -3.32 -17.11 5.31
C GLU A 92 -2.43 -16.15 6.09
N ALA A 93 -2.56 -16.11 7.42
CA ALA A 93 -1.72 -15.28 8.25
C ALA A 93 -0.25 -15.74 8.17
N GLU A 94 -0.01 -17.05 8.16
CA GLU A 94 1.33 -17.63 7.96
C GLU A 94 1.88 -17.31 6.57
N GLU A 95 1.09 -17.53 5.51
CA GLU A 95 1.47 -17.19 4.14
C GLU A 95 1.82 -15.71 3.99
N LEU A 96 1.04 -14.80 4.60
CA LEU A 96 1.32 -13.37 4.57
C LEU A 96 2.61 -13.00 5.30
N VAL A 97 2.89 -13.66 6.42
CA VAL A 97 4.16 -13.45 7.15
C VAL A 97 5.33 -13.92 6.32
N GLU A 98 5.23 -15.07 5.67
CA GLU A 98 6.27 -15.59 4.77
C GLU A 98 6.47 -14.70 3.53
N LEU A 99 5.37 -14.26 2.91
CA LEU A 99 5.41 -13.35 1.77
C LEU A 99 6.05 -12.02 2.15
N LYS A 100 5.67 -11.41 3.28
CA LYS A 100 6.32 -10.19 3.77
C LYS A 100 7.78 -10.42 4.08
N ALA A 101 8.14 -11.55 4.68
CA ALA A 101 9.55 -11.87 4.93
C ALA A 101 10.33 -11.96 3.62
N LYS A 102 9.73 -12.54 2.57
CA LYS A 102 10.31 -12.61 1.23
C LYS A 102 10.40 -11.25 0.54
N GLU A 103 9.40 -10.39 0.67
CA GLU A 103 9.42 -9.01 0.14
C GLU A 103 10.46 -8.13 0.83
N MET A 104 10.61 -8.31 2.15
CA MET A 104 11.63 -7.62 2.96
C MET A 104 13.03 -8.21 2.77
N SER A 105 13.15 -9.35 2.09
CA SER A 105 14.43 -9.94 1.74
C SER A 105 15.09 -9.10 0.63
N ILE A 106 16.24 -8.49 0.95
CA ILE A 106 17.07 -7.74 0.01
C ILE A 106 18.01 -8.71 -0.75
N GLU A 107 17.54 -9.91 -1.07
CA GLU A 107 18.28 -10.86 -1.90
C GLU A 107 17.82 -10.72 -3.34
N GLU A 108 18.70 -10.18 -4.19
CA GLU A 108 18.46 -10.05 -5.62
C GLU A 108 19.21 -11.14 -6.39
N ASP A 109 18.54 -11.81 -7.33
CA ASP A 109 19.20 -12.75 -8.23
C ASP A 109 20.19 -12.00 -9.14
N PRO A 110 21.46 -12.42 -9.21
CA PRO A 110 22.49 -11.70 -9.93
C PRO A 110 22.21 -11.58 -11.43
N LYS A 111 21.45 -12.50 -12.04
CA LYS A 111 21.07 -12.41 -13.46
C LYS A 111 19.98 -11.36 -13.66
N GLN A 112 18.99 -11.31 -12.78
CA GLN A 112 17.92 -10.30 -12.84
C GLN A 112 18.50 -8.90 -12.69
N ARG A 113 19.44 -8.72 -11.77
CA ARG A 113 20.18 -7.47 -11.60
C ARG A 113 20.88 -7.01 -12.88
N ILE A 114 21.56 -7.93 -13.57
CA ILE A 114 22.25 -7.61 -14.83
C ILE A 114 21.24 -7.20 -15.91
N VAL A 115 20.14 -7.94 -16.04
CA VAL A 115 19.09 -7.64 -17.03
C VAL A 115 18.51 -6.24 -16.80
N VAL A 116 18.14 -5.91 -15.56
CA VAL A 116 17.58 -4.61 -15.20
C VAL A 116 18.59 -3.49 -15.45
N ASN A 117 19.85 -3.67 -15.06
CA ASN A 117 20.90 -2.67 -15.30
C ASN A 117 21.14 -2.41 -16.79
N VAL A 118 21.14 -3.44 -17.62
CA VAL A 118 21.29 -3.29 -19.08
C VAL A 118 20.08 -2.57 -19.67
N ALA A 119 18.86 -2.95 -19.27
CA ALA A 119 17.64 -2.28 -19.73
C ALA A 119 17.62 -0.79 -19.34
N ALA A 120 17.99 -0.48 -18.10
CA ALA A 120 18.09 0.90 -17.61
C ALA A 120 19.16 1.70 -18.38
N SER A 121 20.31 1.08 -18.67
CA SER A 121 21.39 1.71 -19.45
C SER A 121 20.94 2.02 -20.89
N ILE A 122 20.23 1.10 -21.54
CA ILE A 122 19.69 1.30 -22.89
C ILE A 122 18.65 2.44 -22.88
N ALA A 123 17.74 2.43 -21.91
CA ALA A 123 16.75 3.49 -21.77
C ALA A 123 17.41 4.87 -21.60
N LEU A 124 18.43 4.96 -20.73
CA LEU A 124 19.20 6.18 -20.51
C LEU A 124 19.90 6.67 -21.78
N LEU A 125 20.54 5.76 -22.54
CA LEU A 125 21.18 6.10 -23.81
C LEU A 125 20.18 6.64 -24.83
N ILE A 126 19.00 6.02 -24.94
CA ILE A 126 17.93 6.47 -25.84
C ILE A 126 17.43 7.86 -25.42
N THR A 127 17.22 8.08 -24.13
CA THR A 127 16.79 9.38 -23.61
C THR A 127 17.82 10.48 -23.91
N ILE A 128 19.11 10.22 -23.69
CA ILE A 128 20.19 11.17 -24.00
C ILE A 128 20.27 11.42 -25.50
N PHE A 129 20.15 10.38 -26.34
CA PHE A 129 20.16 10.51 -27.79
C PHE A 129 19.03 11.41 -28.28
N PHE A 130 17.79 11.17 -27.82
CA PHE A 130 16.66 12.02 -28.20
C PHE A 130 16.84 13.45 -27.72
N TRP A 131 17.34 13.65 -26.49
CA TRP A 131 17.62 14.98 -25.99
C TRP A 131 18.67 15.69 -26.87
N ALA A 132 19.79 15.04 -27.18
CA ALA A 132 20.85 15.61 -28.00
C ALA A 132 20.46 15.82 -29.48
N PHE A 133 19.56 15.02 -30.03
CA PHE A 133 19.09 15.14 -31.41
C PHE A 133 18.07 16.28 -31.60
N PHE A 134 17.24 16.54 -30.58
CA PHE A 134 16.21 17.59 -30.61
C PHE A 134 16.59 18.89 -29.89
N ALA A 135 17.75 18.93 -29.22
CA ALA A 135 18.35 20.15 -28.67
C ALA A 135 19.17 20.90 -29.73
#